data_AF-A0AAU4EDK5-F1
#
_entry.id   AF-A0AAU4EDK5-F1
#
_cell.length_a   1.000
_cell.length_b   1.000
_cell.length_c   1.000
_cell.angle_alpha   90.00
_cell.angle_beta   90.00
_cell.angle_gamma   90.00
#
_symmetry.space_group_name_H-M   'P 1'
#
loop_
_entity.id
_entity.type
_entity.pdbx_description
1 polymer ?
#
loop_
_entity_poly.entity_id
_entity_poly.type
_entity_poly.pdbx_seq_one_letter_code
_entity_poly.pdbx_strand_id
1 'polypeptide(L)'
;MVKDSRPEQLLNAIRRVHAGLRFIDPALAAESVATGTSPLTDREADVLRATAEGGTVADMARALGRTPGTVRNHLSVATGKTEARTRAEAARLAEGDGWL
;
A
#
# COMPACT_ATOMS: atom_id res chain seq x y z
N MET A 1 27.77 4.62 -16.31
CA MET A 1 26.56 4.20 -17.05
C MET A 1 25.35 4.57 -16.24
N VAL A 2 24.73 5.70 -16.56
CA VAL A 2 23.49 6.20 -15.93
C VAL A 2 22.55 6.54 -17.07
N LYS A 3 21.26 6.24 -16.85
CA LYS A 3 20.06 6.58 -17.62
C LYS A 3 19.50 5.35 -18.32
N ASP A 4 18.47 4.74 -17.72
CA ASP A 4 17.34 4.15 -18.44
C ASP A 4 16.14 3.78 -17.54
N SER A 5 16.25 3.86 -16.21
CA SER A 5 15.12 3.48 -15.32
C SER A 5 14.17 4.61 -14.90
N ARG A 6 14.35 5.85 -15.38
CA ARG A 6 13.72 7.06 -14.78
C ARG A 6 12.46 7.66 -15.44
N PRO A 7 11.97 7.28 -16.63
CA PRO A 7 10.71 7.85 -17.14
C PRO A 7 9.47 7.19 -16.52
N GLU A 8 9.46 5.87 -16.39
CA GLU A 8 8.25 5.10 -16.03
C GLU A 8 7.92 5.20 -14.54
N GLN A 9 8.94 5.12 -13.67
CA GLN A 9 8.79 5.36 -12.23
C GLN A 9 8.30 6.78 -11.95
N LEU A 10 8.79 7.76 -12.72
CA LEU A 10 8.39 9.16 -12.61
C LEU A 10 6.95 9.37 -13.10
N LEU A 11 6.56 8.76 -14.23
CA LEU A 11 5.19 8.80 -14.74
C LEU A 11 4.19 8.15 -13.79
N ASN A 12 4.57 7.04 -13.13
CA ASN A 12 3.74 6.39 -12.12
C ASN A 12 3.64 7.23 -10.85
N ALA A 13 4.75 7.85 -10.42
CA ALA A 13 4.77 8.79 -9.30
C ALA A 13 3.90 10.03 -9.57
N ILE A 14 3.96 10.61 -10.78
CA ILE A 14 3.14 11.76 -11.19
C ILE A 14 1.64 11.38 -11.22
N ARG A 15 1.29 10.21 -11.76
CA ARG A 15 -0.12 9.73 -11.75
C ARG A 15 -0.63 9.45 -10.33
N ARG A 16 0.25 9.04 -9.41
CA ARG A 16 -0.07 8.83 -7.98
C ARG A 16 -0.27 10.14 -7.22
N VAL A 17 0.54 11.16 -7.48
CA VAL A 17 0.40 12.51 -6.89
C VAL A 17 -0.89 13.20 -7.34
N HIS A 18 -1.30 13.00 -8.60
CA HIS A 18 -2.54 13.56 -9.14
C HIS A 18 -3.82 12.95 -8.51
N ALA A 19 -3.73 11.80 -7.81
CA ALA A 19 -4.88 11.16 -7.17
C ALA A 19 -5.17 11.64 -5.73
N GLY A 20 -4.51 12.73 -5.28
CA GLY A 20 -4.67 13.27 -3.93
C GLY A 20 -3.90 12.48 -2.85
N LEU A 21 -2.98 11.62 -3.24
CA LEU A 21 -2.15 10.84 -2.33
C LEU A 21 -0.82 11.57 -2.13
N ARG A 22 -0.55 11.94 -0.87
CA ARG A 22 0.75 12.46 -0.44
C ARG A 22 1.76 11.32 -0.60
N PHE A 23 2.68 11.46 -1.56
CA PHE A 23 3.78 10.52 -1.73
C PHE A 23 4.71 10.67 -0.51
N ILE A 24 4.65 9.71 0.41
CA ILE A 24 5.67 9.59 1.45
C ILE A 24 6.84 8.84 0.83
N ASP A 25 8.03 9.44 0.94
CA ASP A 25 9.27 8.86 0.44
C ASP A 25 9.43 7.43 1.00
N PRO A 26 9.60 6.41 0.15
CA PRO A 26 9.85 5.04 0.60
C PRO A 26 11.03 4.92 1.57
N ALA A 27 12.03 5.80 1.50
CA ALA A 27 13.13 5.84 2.46
C ALA A 27 12.68 6.31 3.86
N LEU A 28 11.79 7.31 3.95
CA LEU A 28 11.19 7.75 5.21
C LEU A 28 10.28 6.68 5.82
N ALA A 29 9.60 5.88 4.99
CA ALA A 29 8.82 4.75 5.47
C ALA A 29 9.70 3.60 6.02
N ALA A 30 10.87 3.36 5.40
CA ALA A 30 11.80 2.34 5.85
C ALA A 30 12.45 2.65 7.22
N GLU A 31 12.69 3.92 7.53
CA GLU A 31 13.20 4.34 8.85
C GLU A 31 12.21 4.07 10.00
N SER A 32 10.89 4.15 9.74
CA SER A 32 9.86 3.80 10.72
C SER A 32 9.91 2.33 11.13
N VAL A 33 10.20 1.43 10.17
CA VAL A 33 10.28 -0.02 10.40
C VAL A 33 11.44 -0.37 11.34
N ALA A 34 12.56 0.34 11.26
CA ALA A 34 13.72 0.12 12.12
C ALA A 34 13.47 0.43 13.61
N THR A 35 12.38 1.14 13.94
CA THR A 35 12.03 1.54 15.32
C THR A 35 10.96 0.66 15.98
N GLY A 36 10.49 -0.40 15.31
CA GLY A 36 9.42 -1.26 15.82
C GLY A 36 8.01 -0.69 15.62
N THR A 37 7.88 0.34 14.78
CA THR A 37 6.57 0.92 14.39
C THR A 37 6.13 0.28 13.07
N SER A 38 4.84 -0.02 12.92
CA SER A 38 4.27 -0.61 11.70
C SER A 38 4.78 0.10 10.42
N PRO A 39 5.20 -0.64 9.38
CA PRO A 39 5.53 -0.06 8.07
C PRO A 39 4.32 0.56 7.37
N LEU A 40 3.12 0.16 7.78
CA LEU A 40 1.88 0.49 7.12
C LEU A 40 1.38 1.87 7.57
N THR A 41 0.93 2.66 6.61
CA THR A 41 0.08 3.81 6.90
C THR A 41 -1.32 3.34 7.28
N ASP A 42 -2.09 4.18 7.97
CA ASP A 42 -3.49 3.88 8.31
C ASP A 42 -4.31 3.42 7.11
N ARG A 43 -4.09 4.04 5.93
CA ARG A 43 -4.80 3.69 4.69
C ARG A 43 -4.41 2.34 4.13
N GLU A 44 -3.17 1.91 4.34
CA GLU A 44 -2.70 0.59 3.96
C GLU A 44 -3.25 -0.47 4.91
N ALA A 45 -3.29 -0.18 6.22
CA ALA A 45 -3.92 -1.03 7.20
C ALA A 45 -5.44 -1.18 6.93
N ASP A 46 -6.15 -0.08 6.64
CA ASP A 46 -7.58 -0.10 6.30
C ASP A 46 -7.89 -1.06 5.14
N VAL A 47 -7.10 -1.02 4.05
CA VAL A 47 -7.32 -1.91 2.89
C VAL A 47 -6.93 -3.36 3.18
N LEU A 48 -5.96 -3.61 4.07
CA LEU A 48 -5.63 -4.97 4.50
C LEU A 48 -6.71 -5.55 5.41
N ARG A 49 -7.27 -4.78 6.35
CA ARG A 49 -8.43 -5.21 7.15
C ARG A 49 -9.64 -5.54 6.27
N ALA A 50 -9.94 -4.69 5.30
CA ALA A 50 -11.00 -4.96 4.33
C ALA A 50 -10.73 -6.20 3.44
N THR A 51 -9.48 -6.68 3.37
CA THR A 51 -9.15 -7.93 2.68
C THR A 51 -9.60 -9.15 3.50
N ALA A 52 -9.61 -9.07 4.84
CA ALA A 52 -10.07 -10.15 5.71
C ALA A 52 -11.58 -10.40 5.59
N GLU A 53 -12.36 -9.37 5.30
CA GLU A 53 -13.79 -9.47 5.00
C GLU A 53 -14.06 -10.14 3.63
N GLY A 54 -13.03 -10.29 2.80
CA GLY A 54 -13.12 -10.86 1.47
C GLY A 54 -13.69 -9.89 0.42
N GLY A 55 -14.26 -10.43 -0.65
CA GLY A 55 -14.87 -9.65 -1.71
C GLY A 55 -13.90 -9.07 -2.75
N THR A 56 -14.48 -8.31 -3.68
CA THR A 56 -13.73 -7.71 -4.79
C THR A 56 -13.12 -6.38 -4.36
N VAL A 57 -12.13 -5.91 -5.12
CA VAL A 57 -11.58 -4.55 -4.95
C VAL A 57 -12.68 -3.47 -5.06
N ALA A 58 -13.73 -3.71 -5.86
CA ALA A 58 -14.85 -2.78 -5.97
C ALA A 58 -15.69 -2.72 -4.69
N ASP A 59 -15.86 -3.85 -4.01
CA ASP A 59 -16.59 -3.93 -2.74
C ASP A 59 -15.81 -3.23 -1.63
N MET A 60 -14.51 -3.50 -1.53
CA MET A 60 -13.60 -2.81 -0.61
C MET A 60 -13.60 -1.29 -0.86
N ALA A 61 -13.56 -0.88 -2.13
CA ALA A 61 -13.60 0.53 -2.51
C ALA A 61 -14.91 1.21 -2.07
N ARG A 62 -16.05 0.52 -2.22
CA ARG A 62 -17.34 1.01 -1.74
C ARG A 62 -17.36 1.14 -0.22
N ALA A 63 -16.89 0.12 0.51
CA ALA A 63 -16.83 0.12 1.98
C ALA A 63 -15.95 1.26 2.52
N LEU A 64 -14.83 1.54 1.87
CA LEU A 64 -13.86 2.56 2.30
C LEU A 64 -14.16 3.97 1.74
N GLY A 65 -15.22 4.14 0.93
CA GLY A 65 -15.52 5.42 0.26
C GLY A 65 -14.40 5.87 -0.70
N ARG A 66 -13.78 4.94 -1.42
CA ARG A 66 -12.65 5.17 -2.33
C ARG A 66 -12.92 4.67 -3.74
N THR A 67 -12.06 5.05 -4.66
CA THR A 67 -12.08 4.46 -6.00
C THR A 67 -11.38 3.09 -6.00
N PRO A 68 -11.80 2.14 -6.86
CA PRO A 68 -11.11 0.86 -7.01
C PRO A 68 -9.63 1.01 -7.35
N GLY A 69 -9.26 2.02 -8.15
CA GLY A 69 -7.86 2.30 -8.49
C GLY A 69 -7.02 2.66 -7.26
N THR A 70 -7.57 3.51 -6.38
CA THR A 70 -6.92 3.89 -5.11
C THR A 70 -6.72 2.68 -4.19
N VAL A 71 -7.73 1.80 -4.07
CA VAL A 71 -7.61 0.58 -3.26
C VAL A 71 -6.55 -0.36 -3.82
N ARG A 72 -6.48 -0.60 -5.14
CA ARG A 72 -5.40 -1.41 -5.73
C ARG A 72 -4.02 -0.83 -5.46
N ASN A 73 -3.90 0.50 -5.52
CA ASN A 73 -2.63 1.17 -5.25
C ASN A 73 -2.18 0.92 -3.80
N HIS A 74 -3.06 1.13 -2.82
CA HIS A 74 -2.73 0.86 -1.42
C HIS A 74 -2.44 -0.62 -1.17
N LEU A 75 -3.23 -1.53 -1.75
CA LEU A 75 -2.96 -2.97 -1.65
C LEU A 75 -1.59 -3.34 -2.22
N SER A 76 -1.19 -2.75 -3.36
CA SER A 76 0.11 -2.99 -3.97
C SER A 76 1.26 -2.50 -3.10
N VAL A 77 1.12 -1.32 -2.48
CA VAL A 77 2.16 -0.78 -1.58
C VAL A 77 2.21 -1.59 -0.28
N ALA A 78 1.07 -1.87 0.34
CA ALA A 78 0.97 -2.66 1.57
C ALA A 78 1.57 -4.06 1.40
N THR A 79 1.21 -4.75 0.31
CA THR A 79 1.74 -6.10 -0.02
C THR A 79 3.27 -6.06 -0.13
N GLY A 80 3.83 -5.05 -0.79
CA GLY A 80 5.28 -4.86 -0.89
C GLY A 80 5.95 -4.57 0.45
N LYS A 81 5.34 -3.76 1.31
CA LYS A 81 5.85 -3.45 2.66
C LYS A 81 5.84 -4.66 3.60
N THR A 82 4.86 -5.55 3.45
CA THR A 82 4.76 -6.82 4.20
C THR A 82 5.58 -7.95 3.58
N GLU A 83 6.28 -7.70 2.45
CA GLU A 83 6.98 -8.72 1.65
C GLU A 83 6.11 -9.94 1.24
N ALA A 84 4.80 -9.73 1.16
CA ALA A 84 3.83 -10.76 0.81
C ALA A 84 3.71 -10.93 -0.71
N ARG A 85 3.23 -12.10 -1.16
CA ARG A 85 2.96 -12.36 -2.59
C ARG A 85 1.51 -12.09 -2.96
N THR A 86 0.61 -12.06 -1.98
CA THR A 86 -0.82 -11.81 -2.19
C THR A 86 -1.39 -10.89 -1.12
N ARG A 87 -2.47 -10.17 -1.44
CA ARG A 87 -3.19 -9.33 -0.47
C ARG A 87 -3.66 -10.10 0.78
N ALA A 88 -4.02 -11.37 0.61
CA ALA A 88 -4.46 -12.23 1.71
C ALA A 88 -3.29 -12.72 2.59
N GLU A 89 -2.10 -12.90 2.00
CA GLU A 89 -0.87 -13.14 2.76
C GLU A 89 -0.43 -11.87 3.49
N ALA A 90 -0.51 -10.71 2.84
CA ALA A 90 -0.19 -9.41 3.43
C ALA A 90 -1.05 -9.10 4.67
N ALA A 91 -2.37 -9.32 4.58
CA ALA A 91 -3.27 -9.12 5.71
C ALA A 91 -2.92 -10.03 6.90
N ARG A 92 -2.63 -11.32 6.64
CA ARG A 92 -2.25 -12.28 7.69
C ARG A 92 -0.92 -11.96 8.36
N LEU A 93 0.09 -11.55 7.58
CA LEU A 93 1.38 -11.12 8.12
C LEU A 93 1.21 -9.86 8.97
N ALA A 94 0.50 -8.87 8.46
CA ALA A 94 0.21 -7.64 9.20
C ALA A 94 -0.58 -7.90 10.49
N GLU A 95 -1.55 -8.81 10.50
CA GLU A 95 -2.24 -9.27 11.72
C GLU A 95 -1.26 -9.94 12.71
N GLY A 96 -0.43 -10.87 12.23
CA GLY A 96 0.53 -11.60 13.04
C GLY A 96 1.59 -10.71 13.69
N ASP A 97 1.98 -9.64 12.98
CA ASP A 97 2.96 -8.65 13.44
C ASP A 97 2.30 -7.51 14.27
N GLY A 98 0.98 -7.52 14.45
CA GLY A 98 0.25 -6.54 15.25
C GLY A 98 0.09 -5.17 14.57
N TRP A 99 0.09 -5.13 13.24
CA TRP A 99 0.05 -3.91 12.42
C TRP A 99 -1.37 -3.49 11.99
N LEU A 100 -2.38 -4.36 12.18
CA LEU A 100 -3.78 -4.10 11.82
C LEU A 100 -4.61 -3.73 13.05
#